data_AF-A0A193BQS0-F1
#
_entry.id   AF-A0A193BQS0-F1
#
_cell.length_a   1.000
_cell.length_b   1.000
_cell.length_c   1.000
_cell.angle_alpha   90.00
_cell.angle_beta   90.00
_cell.angle_gamma   90.00
#
_symmetry.space_group_name_H-M   'P 1'
#
loop_
_entity.id
_entity.type
_entity.pdbx_description
1 polymer ?
#
loop_
_entity_poly.entity_id
_entity_poly.type
_entity_poly.pdbx_seq_one_letter_code
_entity_poly.pdbx_strand_id
1 'polypeptide(L)' 'MSVFDKAKDKAEQAIGAAKEKLGEKTGNQDLANSGRADQTEGQVKETGHDLRDRAEGGVQELKDKFNQ' A
#
# COMPACT_ATOMS: atom_id res chain seq x y z
N MET A 1 4.69 15.29 13.08
CA MET A 1 3.58 14.82 12.23
C MET A 1 2.29 15.45 12.74
N SER A 2 1.59 16.17 11.87
CA SER A 2 0.42 16.97 12.23
C SER A 2 -0.82 16.10 12.47
N VAL A 3 -1.65 16.48 13.44
CA VAL A 3 -2.98 15.90 13.68
C VAL A 3 -3.90 15.98 12.44
N PHE A 4 -3.63 16.94 11.56
CA PHE A 4 -4.32 17.10 10.28
C PHE A 4 -4.06 15.93 9.32
N ASP A 5 -2.83 15.37 9.30
CA ASP A 5 -2.52 14.18 8.48
C ASP A 5 -3.29 12.97 8.98
N LYS A 6 -3.30 12.73 10.30
CA LYS A 6 -4.06 11.60 10.89
C LYS A 6 -5.56 11.69 10.64
N ALA A 7 -6.12 12.90 10.60
CA ALA A 7 -7.52 13.12 10.29
C ALA A 7 -7.80 12.85 8.80
N LYS A 8 -6.89 13.26 7.91
CA LYS A 8 -6.98 13.03 6.47
C LYS A 8 -6.88 11.54 6.14
N ASP A 9 -5.91 10.83 6.73
CA ASP A 9 -5.76 9.38 6.61
C ASP A 9 -7.03 8.63 7.05
N LYS A 10 -7.60 9.00 8.21
CA LYS A 10 -8.84 8.39 8.68
C LYS A 10 -10.03 8.71 7.78
N ALA A 11 -10.08 9.90 7.21
CA ALA A 11 -11.14 10.29 6.28
C ALA A 11 -11.03 9.50 4.97
N GLU A 12 -9.83 9.34 4.41
CA GLU A 12 -9.60 8.56 3.19
C GLU A 12 -9.92 7.08 3.40
N GLN A 13 -9.55 6.49 4.55
CA GLN A 13 -9.95 5.11 4.90
C GLN A 13 -11.46 4.97 5.03
N ALA A 14 -12.14 5.93 5.68
CA ALA A 14 -13.59 5.91 5.83
C ALA A 14 -14.31 6.05 4.48
N ILE A 15 -13.79 6.91 3.58
CA ILE A 15 -14.31 7.09 2.22
C ILE A 15 -14.08 5.83 1.39
N GLY A 16 -12.92 5.19 1.51
CA GLY A 16 -12.63 3.92 0.83
C GLY A 16 -13.58 2.80 1.26
N ALA A 17 -13.74 2.60 2.58
CA ALA A 17 -14.67 1.62 3.12
C ALA A 17 -16.13 1.91 2.75
N ALA A 18 -16.52 3.19 2.68
CA ALA A 18 -17.83 3.60 2.22
C ALA A 18 -18.03 3.31 0.72
N LYS A 19 -17.03 3.59 -0.13
CA LYS A 19 -17.07 3.27 -1.56
C LYS A 19 -17.15 1.76 -1.81
N GLU A 20 -16.43 0.96 -1.04
CA GLU A 20 -16.47 -0.50 -1.13
C GLU A 20 -17.87 -1.02 -0.78
N LYS A 21 -18.39 -0.63 0.40
CA LYS A 21 -19.74 -1.03 0.83
C LYS A 21 -20.84 -0.50 -0.10
N LEU A 22 -20.73 0.72 -0.59
CA LEU A 22 -21.71 1.28 -1.54
C LEU A 22 -21.60 0.60 -2.90
N GLY A 23 -20.39 0.29 -3.38
CA GLY A 23 -20.17 -0.47 -4.62
C GLY A 23 -20.80 -1.86 -4.55
N GLU A 24 -20.55 -2.60 -3.47
CA GLU A 24 -21.17 -3.91 -3.22
C GLU A 24 -22.69 -3.82 -3.15
N LYS A 25 -23.22 -2.82 -2.45
CA LYS A 25 -24.68 -2.70 -2.20
C LYS A 25 -25.45 -2.14 -3.39
N THR A 26 -24.81 -1.36 -4.25
CA THR A 26 -25.40 -0.79 -5.47
C THR A 26 -25.18 -1.67 -6.71
N GLY A 27 -24.41 -2.77 -6.57
CA GLY A 27 -24.03 -3.64 -7.67
C GLY A 27 -23.00 -3.02 -8.63
N ASN A 28 -22.37 -1.92 -8.22
CA ASN A 28 -21.40 -1.21 -9.05
C ASN A 28 -20.00 -1.83 -8.86
N GLN A 29 -19.73 -2.87 -9.65
CA GLN A 29 -18.50 -3.66 -9.57
C GLN A 29 -17.23 -2.82 -9.77
N ASP A 30 -17.29 -1.73 -10.55
CA ASP A 30 -16.16 -0.81 -10.75
C ASP A 30 -15.72 -0.13 -9.45
N LEU A 31 -16.67 0.32 -8.62
CA LEU A 31 -16.38 1.00 -7.35
C LEU A 31 -15.76 0.05 -6.32
N ALA A 32 -16.22 -1.21 -6.28
CA ALA A 32 -15.64 -2.24 -5.43
C ALA A 32 -14.26 -2.71 -5.93
N ASN A 33 -14.08 -2.82 -7.25
CA ASN A 33 -12.80 -3.22 -7.82
C ASN A 33 -11.71 -2.15 -7.63
N SER A 34 -12.03 -0.86 -7.77
CA SER A 34 -11.05 0.20 -7.52
C SER A 34 -10.56 0.19 -6.08
N GLY A 35 -11.46 0.06 -5.08
CA GLY A 35 -11.04 0.00 -3.67
C GLY A 35 -10.15 -1.20 -3.36
N ARG A 36 -10.47 -2.37 -3.94
CA ARG A 36 -9.69 -3.60 -3.76
C ARG A 36 -8.36 -3.56 -4.52
N ALA A 37 -8.32 -2.95 -5.70
CA ALA A 37 -7.11 -2.73 -6.48
C ALA A 37 -6.16 -1.77 -5.76
N ASP A 38 -6.64 -0.66 -5.22
CA ASP A 38 -5.84 0.28 -4.42
C ASP A 38 -5.22 -0.39 -3.18
N GLN A 39 -5.97 -1.23 -2.48
CA GLN A 39 -5.43 -2.00 -1.35
C GLN A 39 -4.37 -3.02 -1.78
N THR A 40 -4.57 -3.66 -2.93
CA THR A 40 -3.65 -4.66 -3.46
C THR A 40 -2.37 -4.01 -3.97
N GLU A 41 -2.47 -2.92 -4.74
CA GLU A 41 -1.31 -2.13 -5.17
C GLU A 41 -0.55 -1.54 -3.97
N GLY A 42 -1.26 -1.08 -2.94
CA GLY A 42 -0.66 -0.61 -1.70
C GLY A 42 0.15 -1.71 -1.00
N GLN A 43 -0.42 -2.90 -0.81
CA GLN A 43 0.29 -4.03 -0.20
C GLN A 43 1.45 -4.54 -1.08
N VAL A 44 1.31 -4.53 -2.40
CA VAL A 44 2.35 -4.94 -3.34
C VAL A 44 3.51 -3.95 -3.35
N LYS A 45 3.24 -2.64 -3.34
CA LYS A 45 4.29 -1.62 -3.16
C LYS A 45 4.95 -1.73 -1.79
N GLU A 46 4.14 -1.88 -0.74
CA GLU A 46 4.50 -2.32 0.62
C GLU A 46 5.63 -3.35 0.62
N THR A 47 5.23 -4.52 0.17
CA THR A 47 6.04 -5.75 0.20
C THR A 47 7.20 -5.69 -0.78
N GLY A 48 7.00 -5.08 -1.95
CA GLY A 48 8.02 -4.93 -2.99
C GLY A 48 9.15 -4.01 -2.56
N HIS A 49 8.83 -2.93 -1.83
CA HIS A 49 9.84 -2.03 -1.28
C HIS A 49 10.64 -2.73 -0.17
N ASP A 50 9.98 -3.41 0.78
CA ASP A 50 10.65 -4.14 1.87
C ASP A 50 11.56 -5.27 1.35
N LEU A 51 11.10 -6.01 0.33
CA LEU A 51 11.90 -7.03 -0.34
C LEU A 51 13.10 -6.44 -1.09
N ARG A 52 12.90 -5.31 -1.77
CA ARG A 52 13.97 -4.63 -2.49
C ARG A 52 15.01 -4.05 -1.54
N ASP A 53 14.60 -3.39 -0.47
CA ASP A 53 15.49 -2.87 0.58
C ASP A 53 16.31 -3.99 1.22
N ARG A 54 15.71 -5.15 1.52
CA ARG A 54 16.45 -6.33 2.02
C ARG A 54 17.38 -6.93 0.97
N ALA A 55 16.96 -6.96 -0.29
CA ALA A 55 17.78 -7.46 -1.39
C ALA A 55 18.97 -6.53 -1.65
N GLU A 56 18.76 -5.21 -1.68
CA GLU A 56 19.84 -4.23 -1.82
C GLU A 56 20.77 -4.30 -0.62
N GLY A 57 20.25 -4.37 0.62
CA GLY A 57 21.08 -4.55 1.82
C GLY A 57 21.94 -5.82 1.78
N GLY A 58 21.35 -6.97 1.41
CA GLY A 58 22.07 -8.23 1.30
C GLY A 58 23.07 -8.28 0.14
N VAL A 59 22.74 -7.68 -1.00
CA VAL A 59 23.65 -7.56 -2.15
C VAL A 59 24.80 -6.62 -1.85
N GLN A 60 24.56 -5.53 -1.11
CA GLN A 60 25.58 -4.57 -0.72
C GLN A 60 26.54 -5.19 0.30
N GLU A 61 26.04 -5.97 1.26
CA GLU A 61 26.86 -6.72 2.22
C GLU A 61 27.71 -7.83 1.54
N LEU A 62 27.16 -8.48 0.52
CA LEU A 62 27.91 -9.43 -0.32
C LEU A 62 28.99 -8.73 -1.15
N LYS A 63 28.68 -7.56 -1.72
CA LYS A 63 29.63 -6.79 -2.53
C LYS A 63 30.77 -6.22 -1.69
N ASP A 64 30.49 -5.78 -0.47
CA ASP A 64 31.49 -5.30 0.49
C ASP A 64 32.46 -6.42 0.88
N LYS A 65 31.94 -7.62 1.18
CA LYS A 65 32.76 -8.80 1.50
C LYS A 65 33.58 -9.34 0.32
N PHE A 66 33.12 -9.14 -0.91
CA PHE A 66 33.83 -9.58 -2.12
C PHE A 66 34.86 -8.58 -2.62
N ASN A 67 34.76 -7.32 -2.19
CA ASN A 67 35.64 -6.22 -2.62
C ASN A 67 36.68 -5.83 -1.55
N GLN A 68 36.84 -6.66 -0.50
CA GLN A 68 37.89 -6.60 0.52
C GLN A 68 39.01 -7.59 0.20
#